data_AF-A0A7W0I514-F1
#
_entry.id   AF-A0A7W0I514-F1
#
_cell.length_a   1.000
_cell.length_b   1.000
_cell.length_c   1.000
_cell.angle_alpha   90.00
_cell.angle_beta   90.00
_cell.angle_gamma   90.00
#
_symmetry.space_group_name_H-M   'P 1'
#
loop_
_entity.id
_entity.type
_entity.pdbx_description
1 polymer ?
#
loop_
_entity_poly.entity_id
_entity_poly.type
_entity_poly.pdbx_seq_one_letter_code
_entity_poly.pdbx_strand_id
1 'polypeptide(L)'
;MAIPKDSSHIPPYSTDSSYPNYAPYYPIPRKRKWVAGVLSSIFPGTGHFYLGFMQRGVFLMMLLILDIFIITSLASQHNTSVPAVTLFALFIPVIYFYNLFDALQITDYVNRRNELGEFAGSYDHEFQDPLQKLIKGTNMGVLLVVVGVLFFLLSNKPRWVTGLFDFMGSYVGSIVLVLGGLALYVIDSRKNKH
;
A
#
# COMPACT_ATOMS: atom_id res chain seq x y z
N MET A 1 -20.89 30.02 10.51
CA MET A 1 -19.93 29.10 9.86
C MET A 1 -19.04 29.96 8.96
N ALA A 2 -17.88 30.40 9.43
CA ALA A 2 -17.00 31.26 8.63
C ALA A 2 -16.19 30.39 7.67
N ILE A 3 -16.39 30.56 6.36
CA ILE A 3 -15.58 29.94 5.33
C ILE A 3 -14.17 30.54 5.43
N PRO A 4 -13.10 29.73 5.56
CA PRO A 4 -11.74 30.25 5.50
C PRO A 4 -11.54 30.89 4.13
N LYS A 5 -11.28 32.20 4.12
CA LYS A 5 -11.00 32.96 2.90
C LYS A 5 -9.65 32.45 2.38
N ASP A 6 -9.66 31.71 1.29
CA ASP A 6 -8.45 31.33 0.57
C ASP A 6 -7.86 32.60 -0.04
N SER A 7 -6.94 33.22 0.70
CA SER A 7 -6.17 34.37 0.23
C SER A 7 -4.87 33.88 -0.37
N SER A 8 -4.95 33.14 -1.47
CA SER A 8 -3.82 32.97 -2.40
C SER A 8 -3.57 34.29 -3.12
N HIS A 9 -3.16 35.31 -2.35
CA HIS A 9 -2.74 36.59 -2.89
C HIS A 9 -1.36 36.35 -3.51
N ILE A 10 -1.34 35.94 -4.78
CA ILE A 10 -0.10 35.96 -5.56
C ILE A 10 0.12 37.44 -5.86
N PRO A 11 1.14 38.11 -5.29
CA PRO A 11 1.41 39.49 -5.65
C PRO A 11 1.75 39.54 -7.15
N PRO A 12 1.32 40.56 -7.89
CA PRO A 12 1.75 40.74 -9.28
C PRO A 12 3.28 40.73 -9.32
N TYR A 13 3.87 40.00 -10.27
CA TYR A 13 5.32 39.94 -10.45
C TYR A 13 5.82 41.35 -10.76
N SER A 14 6.32 42.04 -9.74
CA SER A 14 6.86 43.39 -9.88
C SER A 14 8.18 43.29 -10.62
N THR A 15 8.30 43.95 -11.77
CA THR A 15 9.55 44.09 -12.53
C THR A 15 10.52 45.11 -11.90
N ASP A 16 10.24 45.55 -10.68
CA ASP A 16 11.01 46.55 -9.95
C ASP A 16 12.19 45.85 -9.24
N SER A 17 13.41 46.21 -9.62
CA SER A 17 14.66 45.63 -9.13
C SER A 17 14.94 45.85 -7.64
N SER A 18 14.11 46.65 -6.97
CA SER A 18 14.24 46.99 -5.53
C SER A 18 13.58 45.95 -4.60
N TYR A 19 12.80 45.01 -5.13
CA TYR A 19 12.23 43.92 -4.34
C TYR A 19 13.09 42.66 -4.46
N PRO A 20 13.38 41.94 -3.36
CA PRO A 20 14.01 40.63 -3.47
C PRO A 20 13.14 39.71 -4.34
N ASN A 21 13.75 39.05 -5.34
CA ASN A 21 13.10 38.14 -6.30
C ASN A 21 12.56 36.83 -5.69
N TYR A 22 12.30 36.82 -4.38
CA TYR A 22 11.76 35.67 -3.66
C TYR A 22 10.37 36.04 -3.15
N ALA A 23 9.37 35.21 -3.46
CA ALA A 23 8.05 35.36 -2.87
C ALA A 23 8.18 35.34 -1.33
N PRO A 24 7.48 36.21 -0.59
CA PRO A 24 7.53 36.20 0.87
C PRO A 24 7.14 34.82 1.39
N TYR A 25 8.04 34.20 2.17
CA TYR A 25 7.79 32.89 2.78
C TYR A 25 6.71 33.01 3.85
N TYR A 26 5.50 32.57 3.52
CA TYR A 26 4.44 32.41 4.51
C TYR A 26 4.62 31.07 5.22
N PRO A 27 4.90 31.05 6.53
CA PRO A 27 5.02 29.79 7.27
C PRO A 27 3.66 29.09 7.26
N ILE A 28 3.59 27.91 6.62
CA ILE A 28 2.37 27.10 6.66
C ILE A 28 2.18 26.60 8.11
N PRO A 29 0.98 26.76 8.70
CA PRO A 29 0.73 26.33 10.07
C PRO A 29 0.96 24.82 10.21
N ARG A 30 1.67 24.42 11.27
CA ARG A 30 1.93 23.02 11.62
C ARG A 30 0.63 22.24 11.76
N LYS A 31 0.56 21.08 11.09
CA LYS A 31 -0.51 20.09 11.22
C LYS A 31 -0.41 19.41 12.59
N ARG A 32 -1.57 19.17 13.20
CA ARG A 32 -1.64 18.58 14.55
C ARG A 32 -1.61 17.05 14.47
N LYS A 33 -0.58 16.42 15.05
CA LYS A 33 -0.45 14.95 15.15
C LYS A 33 -1.66 14.29 15.79
N TRP A 34 -2.17 14.89 16.85
CA TRP A 34 -3.33 14.37 17.56
C TRP A 34 -4.58 14.31 16.67
N VAL A 35 -4.81 15.32 15.83
CA VAL A 35 -5.95 15.33 14.90
C VAL A 35 -5.79 14.23 13.84
N ALA A 36 -4.59 14.12 13.25
CA ALA A 36 -4.32 13.07 12.27
C ALA A 36 -4.47 11.65 12.86
N GLY A 37 -4.00 11.45 14.10
CA GLY A 37 -4.16 10.18 14.82
C GLY A 37 -5.63 9.88 15.14
N VAL A 38 -6.36 10.85 15.71
CA VAL A 38 -7.78 10.68 16.06
C VAL A 38 -8.61 10.37 14.81
N LEU A 39 -8.41 11.09 13.71
CA LEU A 39 -9.10 10.77 12.44
C LEU A 39 -8.81 9.34 12.01
N SER A 40 -7.53 8.96 11.97
CA SER A 40 -7.11 7.59 11.60
C SER A 40 -7.69 6.52 12.52
N SER A 41 -7.91 6.83 13.80
CA SER A 41 -8.55 5.92 14.75
C SER A 41 -10.06 5.80 14.52
N ILE A 42 -10.77 6.88 14.21
CA ILE A 42 -12.22 6.78 13.96
C ILE A 42 -12.49 6.01 12.67
N PHE A 43 -11.78 6.34 11.61
CA PHE A 43 -11.91 5.67 10.31
C PHE A 43 -10.53 5.45 9.67
N PRO A 44 -10.17 4.19 9.33
CA PRO A 44 -8.90 3.90 8.70
C PRO A 44 -8.76 4.65 7.37
N GLY A 45 -7.60 5.26 7.15
CA GLY A 45 -7.27 6.05 5.96
C GLY A 45 -7.68 7.54 6.02
N THR A 46 -8.49 7.98 6.98
CA THR A 46 -8.97 9.38 7.01
C THR A 46 -7.94 10.38 7.55
N GLY A 47 -7.00 9.96 8.41
CA GLY A 47 -5.90 10.85 8.83
C GLY A 47 -4.96 11.20 7.68
N HIS A 48 -4.76 10.29 6.72
CA HIS A 48 -4.01 10.57 5.50
C HIS A 48 -4.69 11.64 4.64
N PHE A 49 -6.03 11.70 4.64
CA PHE A 49 -6.76 12.75 3.92
C PHE A 49 -6.54 14.12 4.53
N TYR A 50 -6.49 14.22 5.86
CA TYR A 50 -6.17 15.47 6.57
C TYR A 50 -4.77 16.01 6.21
N LEU A 51 -3.84 15.11 5.92
CA LEU A 51 -2.44 15.41 5.56
C LEU A 51 -2.24 15.62 4.05
N GLY A 52 -3.25 15.39 3.21
CA GLY A 52 -3.17 15.49 1.75
C GLY A 52 -2.68 14.23 1.03
N PHE A 53 -2.49 13.11 1.75
CA PHE A 53 -2.04 11.82 1.20
C PHE A 53 -3.23 10.92 0.82
N MET A 54 -4.06 11.40 -0.11
CA MET A 54 -5.29 10.71 -0.50
C MET A 54 -5.07 9.29 -1.01
N GLN A 55 -4.04 9.07 -1.82
CA GLN A 55 -3.74 7.74 -2.38
C GLN A 55 -3.43 6.70 -1.29
N ARG A 56 -2.66 7.09 -0.26
CA ARG A 56 -2.36 6.19 0.87
C ARG A 56 -3.61 5.87 1.68
N GLY A 57 -4.43 6.89 1.96
CA GLY A 57 -5.69 6.70 2.69
C GLY A 57 -6.66 5.77 1.96
N VAL A 58 -6.87 5.98 0.66
CA VAL A 58 -7.73 5.11 -0.17
C VAL A 58 -7.17 3.70 -0.25
N PHE A 59 -5.85 3.53 -0.39
CA PHE A 59 -5.22 2.21 -0.40
C PHE A 59 -5.51 1.43 0.89
N LEU A 60 -5.36 2.06 2.06
CA LEU A 60 -5.66 1.43 3.35
C LEU A 60 -7.15 1.07 3.49
N MET A 61 -8.06 1.93 3.03
CA MET A 61 -9.50 1.63 3.01
C MET A 61 -9.81 0.43 2.10
N MET A 62 -9.26 0.42 0.89
CA MET A 62 -9.46 -0.69 -0.06
C MET A 62 -8.88 -2.00 0.45
N LEU A 63 -7.73 -1.95 1.13
CA LEU A 63 -7.10 -3.12 1.76
C LEU A 63 -7.97 -3.68 2.88
N LEU A 64 -8.53 -2.81 3.74
CA LEU A 64 -9.48 -3.23 4.77
C LEU A 64 -10.75 -3.86 4.17
N ILE A 65 -11.32 -3.25 3.13
CA ILE A 65 -12.51 -3.79 2.43
C ILE A 65 -12.19 -5.15 1.82
N LEU A 66 -11.03 -5.28 1.18
CA LEU A 66 -10.57 -6.54 0.59
C LEU A 66 -10.40 -7.63 1.67
N ASP A 67 -9.82 -7.29 2.81
CA ASP A 67 -9.63 -8.23 3.93
C ASP A 67 -10.98 -8.72 4.48
N ILE A 68 -11.94 -7.81 4.71
CA ILE A 68 -13.30 -8.16 5.13
C ILE A 68 -14.01 -9.04 4.08
N PHE A 69 -13.83 -8.72 2.79
CA PHE A 69 -14.38 -9.53 1.71
C PHE A 69 -13.80 -10.95 1.71
N ILE A 70 -12.49 -11.10 1.90
CA ILE A 70 -11.81 -12.40 2.00
C ILE A 70 -12.35 -13.19 3.20
N ILE A 71 -12.44 -12.57 4.38
CA ILE A 71 -12.98 -13.20 5.59
C ILE A 71 -14.40 -13.70 5.34
N THR A 72 -15.26 -12.85 4.77
CA THR A 72 -16.67 -13.19 4.49
C THR A 72 -16.81 -14.30 3.46
N SER A 73 -15.97 -14.28 2.42
CA SER A 73 -15.93 -15.32 1.39
C SER A 73 -15.49 -16.67 1.94
N LEU A 74 -14.43 -16.69 2.77
CA LEU A 74 -13.93 -17.91 3.42
C LEU A 74 -14.93 -18.46 4.45
N ALA A 75 -15.56 -17.58 5.23
CA ALA A 75 -16.54 -17.97 6.25
C ALA A 75 -17.83 -18.55 5.65
N SER A 76 -18.21 -18.13 4.43
CA SER A 76 -19.44 -18.58 3.76
C SER A 76 -19.31 -19.95 3.08
N GLN A 77 -18.10 -20.52 2.99
CA GLN A 77 -17.89 -21.83 2.38
C GLN A 77 -18.25 -22.98 3.34
N HIS A 78 -18.96 -23.99 2.83
CA HIS A 78 -19.40 -25.19 3.58
C HIS A 78 -18.27 -26.01 4.21
N ASN A 79 -17.03 -25.90 3.70
CA ASN A 79 -15.83 -26.51 4.28
C ASN A 79 -14.93 -25.42 4.88
N THR A 80 -15.44 -24.69 5.87
CA THR A 80 -14.76 -23.52 6.43
C THR A 80 -13.41 -23.91 7.01
N SER A 81 -12.33 -23.36 6.47
CA SER A 81 -11.01 -23.42 7.11
C SER A 81 -10.96 -22.39 8.23
N VAL A 82 -11.42 -22.77 9.43
CA VAL A 82 -11.37 -21.94 10.65
C VAL A 82 -10.01 -21.25 10.84
N PRO A 83 -8.85 -21.92 10.65
CA PRO A 83 -7.55 -21.27 10.80
C PRO A 83 -7.31 -20.12 9.82
N ALA A 84 -7.79 -20.23 8.58
CA ALA A 84 -7.61 -19.17 7.59
C ALA A 84 -8.45 -17.95 7.92
N VAL A 85 -9.71 -18.15 8.34
CA VAL A 85 -10.60 -17.06 8.78
C VAL A 85 -9.98 -16.33 9.98
N THR A 86 -9.45 -17.07 10.96
CA THR A 86 -8.77 -16.48 12.11
C THR A 86 -7.51 -15.71 11.71
N LEU A 87 -6.72 -16.22 10.75
CA LEU A 87 -5.53 -15.53 10.25
C LEU A 87 -5.88 -14.20 9.60
N PHE A 88 -6.91 -14.14 8.75
CA PHE A 88 -7.36 -12.88 8.16
C PHE A 88 -7.98 -11.94 9.19
N ALA A 89 -8.74 -12.46 10.16
CA ALA A 89 -9.24 -11.63 11.26
C ALA A 89 -8.11 -10.99 12.10
N LEU A 90 -6.93 -11.62 12.17
CA LEU A 90 -5.74 -11.06 12.81
C LEU A 90 -5.09 -9.93 11.98
N PHE A 91 -5.31 -9.88 10.66
CA PHE A 91 -4.82 -8.77 9.85
C PHE A 91 -5.55 -7.46 10.14
N ILE A 92 -6.84 -7.49 10.49
CA ILE A 92 -7.61 -6.27 10.84
C ILE A 92 -6.89 -5.40 11.88
N PRO A 93 -6.53 -5.88 13.08
CA PRO A 93 -5.83 -5.04 14.07
C PRO A 93 -4.44 -4.62 13.58
N VAL A 94 -3.73 -5.46 12.81
CA VAL A 94 -2.42 -5.12 12.24
C VAL A 94 -2.53 -3.95 11.27
N ILE A 95 -3.49 -4.00 10.34
CA ILE A 95 -3.79 -2.93 9.38
C ILE A 95 -4.18 -1.65 10.14
N TYR A 96 -4.97 -1.78 11.20
CA TYR A 96 -5.42 -0.65 12.00
C TYR A 96 -4.28 0.06 12.73
N PHE A 97 -3.39 -0.69 13.39
CA PHE A 97 -2.19 -0.12 14.01
C PHE A 97 -1.25 0.49 12.97
N TYR A 98 -1.06 -0.17 11.83
CA TYR A 98 -0.27 0.37 10.73
C TYR A 98 -0.81 1.72 10.26
N ASN A 99 -2.11 1.80 9.98
CA ASN A 99 -2.79 3.04 9.61
C ASN A 99 -2.57 4.16 10.63
N LEU A 100 -2.67 3.86 11.93
CA LEU A 100 -2.48 4.84 12.99
C LEU A 100 -1.02 5.35 13.05
N PHE A 101 -0.04 4.44 13.06
CA PHE A 101 1.38 4.82 13.13
C PHE A 101 1.85 5.53 11.86
N ASP A 102 1.43 5.07 10.68
CA ASP A 102 1.77 5.70 9.39
C ASP A 102 1.21 7.13 9.33
N ALA A 103 -0.04 7.37 9.76
CA ALA A 103 -0.58 8.73 9.80
C ALA A 103 0.18 9.67 10.75
N LEU A 104 0.66 9.16 11.88
CA LEU A 104 1.48 9.93 12.81
C LEU A 104 2.86 10.28 12.22
N GLN A 105 3.52 9.32 11.57
CA GLN A 105 4.82 9.52 10.90
C GLN A 105 4.71 10.50 9.72
N ILE A 106 3.67 10.37 8.90
CA ILE A 106 3.42 11.29 7.78
C ILE A 106 3.16 12.71 8.31
N THR A 107 2.55 12.87 9.49
CA THR A 107 2.35 14.20 10.07
C THR A 107 3.69 14.89 10.37
N ASP A 108 4.65 14.14 10.90
CA ASP A 108 6.01 14.65 11.13
C ASP A 108 6.71 15.03 9.83
N TYR A 109 6.60 14.16 8.83
CA TYR A 109 7.13 14.42 7.50
C TYR A 109 6.52 15.69 6.87
N VAL A 110 5.19 15.85 6.92
CA VAL A 110 4.50 17.04 6.38
C VAL A 110 4.89 18.31 7.11
N ASN A 111 4.98 18.26 8.43
CA ASN A 111 5.38 19.43 9.22
C ASN A 111 6.82 19.84 8.90
N ARG A 112 7.74 18.89 8.84
CA ARG A 112 9.13 19.13 8.46
C ARG A 112 9.24 19.69 7.04
N ARG A 113 8.49 19.13 6.08
CA ARG A 113 8.45 19.62 4.70
C ARG A 113 7.95 21.06 4.61
N ASN A 114 6.91 21.39 5.38
CA ASN A 114 6.35 22.74 5.47
C ASN A 114 7.29 23.74 6.15
N GLU A 115 8.24 23.29 6.98
CA GLU A 115 9.23 24.14 7.64
C GLU A 115 10.42 24.46 6.72
N LEU A 116 10.79 23.51 5.86
CA LEU A 116 11.97 23.61 5.00
C LEU A 116 11.71 24.35 3.69
N GLY A 117 10.44 24.54 3.29
CA GLY A 117 10.08 25.36 2.13
C GLY A 117 10.78 24.92 0.84
N GLU A 118 11.47 25.85 0.18
CA GLU A 118 12.24 25.57 -1.04
C GLU A 118 13.38 24.55 -0.85
N PHE A 119 13.93 24.45 0.36
CA PHE A 119 14.96 23.46 0.69
C PHE A 119 14.39 22.04 0.86
N ALA A 120 13.06 21.89 0.90
CA ALA A 120 12.41 20.60 1.07
C ALA A 120 12.62 19.65 -0.13
N GLY A 121 12.88 20.17 -1.33
CA GLY A 121 13.10 19.34 -2.53
C GLY A 121 14.24 18.32 -2.37
N SER A 122 15.25 18.67 -1.57
CA SER A 122 16.37 17.77 -1.22
C SER A 122 15.95 16.68 -0.22
N TYR A 123 15.05 17.01 0.73
CA TYR A 123 14.54 16.08 1.74
C TYR A 123 13.51 15.10 1.17
N ASP A 124 12.75 15.49 0.14
CA ASP A 124 11.80 14.61 -0.55
C ASP A 124 12.49 13.42 -1.25
N HIS A 125 13.78 13.54 -1.57
CA HIS A 125 14.57 12.42 -2.09
C HIS A 125 15.02 11.44 -1.00
N GLU A 126 15.18 11.91 0.24
CA GLU A 126 15.61 11.09 1.38
C GLU A 126 14.43 10.36 2.02
N PHE A 127 13.26 11.03 2.12
CA PHE A 127 12.02 10.41 2.60
C PHE A 127 11.29 9.66 1.47
N GLN A 128 11.98 8.70 0.87
CA GLN A 128 11.38 7.78 -0.10
C GLN A 128 10.82 6.56 0.61
N ASP A 129 9.60 6.68 1.15
CA ASP A 129 8.88 5.52 1.65
C ASP A 129 8.68 4.53 0.47
N PRO A 130 9.19 3.27 0.58
CA PRO A 130 9.02 2.25 -0.46
C PRO A 130 7.54 2.05 -0.80
N LEU A 131 6.70 2.15 0.23
CA LEU A 131 5.26 2.04 0.14
C LEU A 131 4.65 3.23 -0.64
N GLN A 132 5.20 4.45 -0.53
CA GLN A 132 4.74 5.58 -1.35
C GLN A 132 5.17 5.48 -2.81
N LYS A 133 6.38 4.98 -3.07
CA LYS A 133 6.81 4.66 -4.44
C LYS A 133 5.89 3.63 -5.08
N LEU A 134 5.52 2.62 -4.30
CA LEU A 134 4.55 1.61 -4.73
C LEU A 134 3.17 2.27 -4.98
N ILE A 135 2.71 3.14 -4.08
CA ILE A 135 1.37 3.74 -4.10
C ILE A 135 1.19 4.80 -5.18
N LYS A 136 2.24 5.53 -5.59
CA LYS A 136 2.15 6.59 -6.60
C LYS A 136 1.69 6.10 -7.98
N GLY A 137 1.73 4.79 -8.26
CA GLY A 137 1.24 4.23 -9.51
C GLY A 137 -0.29 4.11 -9.56
N THR A 138 -0.91 4.60 -10.63
CA THR A 138 -2.33 4.39 -10.98
C THR A 138 -2.74 2.89 -10.96
N ASN A 139 -1.76 2.01 -11.04
CA ASN A 139 -1.91 0.56 -11.11
C ASN A 139 -2.31 -0.08 -9.77
N MET A 140 -2.31 0.63 -8.64
CA MET A 140 -2.56 0.00 -7.33
C MET A 140 -4.03 -0.41 -7.13
N GLY A 141 -4.97 0.42 -7.59
CA GLY A 141 -6.39 0.04 -7.59
C GLY A 141 -6.64 -1.19 -8.46
N VAL A 142 -6.01 -1.21 -9.64
CA VAL A 142 -6.05 -2.37 -10.55
C VAL A 142 -5.39 -3.59 -9.92
N LEU A 143 -4.26 -3.43 -9.24
CA LEU A 143 -3.56 -4.52 -8.55
C LEU A 143 -4.44 -5.10 -7.44
N LEU A 144 -5.10 -4.28 -6.62
CA LEU A 144 -6.02 -4.78 -5.60
C LEU A 144 -7.22 -5.50 -6.20
N VAL A 145 -7.80 -4.97 -7.28
CA VAL A 145 -8.89 -5.64 -8.01
C VAL A 145 -8.41 -6.98 -8.57
N VAL A 146 -7.23 -7.02 -9.19
CA VAL A 146 -6.63 -8.26 -9.72
C VAL A 146 -6.37 -9.25 -8.60
N VAL A 147 -5.80 -8.82 -7.47
CA VAL A 147 -5.56 -9.69 -6.30
C VAL A 147 -6.88 -10.22 -5.72
N GLY A 148 -7.89 -9.37 -5.58
CA GLY A 148 -9.20 -9.77 -5.08
C GLY A 148 -9.93 -10.73 -6.02
N VAL A 149 -9.92 -10.46 -7.33
CA VAL A 149 -10.49 -11.34 -8.35
C VAL A 149 -9.73 -12.67 -8.41
N LEU A 150 -8.39 -12.63 -8.39
CA LEU A 150 -7.54 -13.82 -8.36
C LEU A 150 -7.85 -14.67 -7.13
N PHE A 151 -7.92 -14.05 -5.95
CA PHE A 151 -8.27 -14.73 -4.72
C PHE A 151 -9.67 -15.34 -4.79
N PHE A 152 -10.66 -14.60 -5.30
CA PHE A 152 -12.03 -15.09 -5.49
C PHE A 152 -12.09 -16.29 -6.44
N LEU A 153 -11.35 -16.24 -7.55
CA LEU A 153 -11.26 -17.34 -8.50
C LEU A 153 -10.58 -18.56 -7.90
N LEU A 154 -9.50 -18.40 -7.14
CA LEU A 154 -8.81 -19.49 -6.45
C LEU A 154 -9.68 -20.10 -5.33
N SER A 155 -10.38 -19.24 -4.59
CA SER A 155 -11.26 -19.64 -3.48
C SER A 155 -12.43 -20.50 -3.98
N ASN A 156 -12.92 -20.28 -5.20
CA ASN A 156 -14.00 -21.05 -5.80
C ASN A 156 -13.60 -22.45 -6.34
N LYS A 157 -12.43 -23.00 -5.97
CA LYS A 157 -11.91 -24.32 -6.40
C LYS A 157 -12.22 -24.63 -7.88
N PRO A 158 -11.71 -23.85 -8.83
CA PRO A 158 -12.05 -24.04 -10.22
C PRO A 158 -11.49 -25.40 -10.68
N ARG A 159 -12.30 -26.16 -11.43
CA ARG A 159 -12.01 -27.56 -11.80
C ARG A 159 -10.64 -27.77 -12.45
N TRP A 160 -10.10 -26.75 -13.12
CA TRP A 160 -8.77 -26.79 -13.73
C TRP A 160 -7.63 -26.68 -12.70
N VAL A 161 -7.81 -25.97 -11.59
CA VAL A 161 -6.82 -25.88 -10.51
C VAL A 161 -6.75 -27.20 -9.75
N THR A 162 -7.89 -27.80 -9.41
CA THR A 162 -7.91 -29.13 -8.81
C THR A 162 -7.34 -30.16 -9.79
N GLY A 163 -7.71 -30.12 -11.07
CA GLY A 163 -7.14 -31.00 -12.08
C GLY A 163 -5.63 -30.86 -12.26
N LEU A 164 -5.08 -29.64 -12.14
CA LEU A 164 -3.63 -29.41 -12.15
C LEU A 164 -2.94 -29.98 -10.90
N PHE A 165 -3.49 -29.72 -9.71
CA PHE A 165 -2.95 -30.25 -8.46
C PHE A 165 -3.07 -31.78 -8.40
N ASP A 166 -4.14 -32.36 -8.93
CA ASP A 166 -4.32 -33.80 -9.05
C ASP A 166 -3.35 -34.39 -10.08
N PHE A 167 -3.07 -33.69 -11.19
CA PHE A 167 -2.07 -34.12 -12.17
C PHE A 167 -0.64 -34.06 -11.61
N MET A 168 -0.33 -33.05 -10.80
CA MET A 168 0.97 -32.87 -10.13
C MET A 168 1.14 -33.78 -8.90
N GLY A 169 0.06 -34.07 -8.17
CA GLY A 169 0.01 -34.99 -7.04
C GLY A 169 -0.16 -36.46 -7.44
N SER A 170 -0.56 -36.70 -8.69
CA SER A 170 -0.57 -38.02 -9.33
C SER A 170 0.86 -38.52 -9.57
N TYR A 171 1.00 -39.84 -9.73
CA TYR A 171 2.24 -40.53 -10.12
C TYR A 171 2.94 -39.90 -11.33
N VAL A 172 2.21 -39.18 -12.19
CA VAL A 172 2.78 -38.48 -13.34
C VAL A 172 3.68 -37.30 -12.90
N GLY A 173 3.25 -36.51 -11.93
CA GLY A 173 4.06 -35.41 -11.41
C GLY A 173 5.33 -35.88 -10.70
N SER A 174 5.25 -36.99 -9.95
CA SER A 174 6.42 -37.57 -9.30
C SER A 174 7.43 -38.14 -10.30
N ILE A 175 6.97 -38.79 -11.38
CA ILE A 175 7.84 -39.28 -12.47
C ILE A 175 8.57 -38.11 -13.14
N VAL A 176 7.87 -37.01 -13.45
CA VAL A 176 8.47 -35.83 -14.09
C VAL A 176 9.52 -35.17 -13.18
N LEU A 177 9.26 -35.07 -11.88
CA LEU A 177 10.22 -34.53 -10.90
C LEU A 177 11.47 -35.40 -10.77
N VAL A 178 11.31 -36.72 -10.68
CA VAL A 178 12.46 -37.65 -10.58
C VAL A 178 13.31 -37.60 -11.84
N LEU A 179 12.70 -37.61 -13.03
CA LEU A 179 13.41 -37.51 -14.30
C LEU A 179 14.08 -36.13 -14.48
N GLY A 180 13.40 -35.05 -14.11
CA GLY A 180 13.95 -33.71 -14.13
C GLY A 180 15.16 -33.56 -13.20
N GLY A 181 15.07 -34.10 -11.98
CA GLY A 181 16.18 -34.13 -11.02
C GLY A 181 17.39 -34.92 -11.53
N LEU A 182 17.16 -36.10 -12.12
CA LEU A 182 18.22 -36.89 -12.76
C LEU A 182 18.87 -36.14 -13.94
N ALA A 183 18.07 -35.51 -14.79
CA ALA A 183 18.58 -34.73 -15.93
C ALA A 183 19.43 -33.55 -15.46
N LEU A 184 18.98 -32.81 -14.43
CA LEU A 184 19.71 -31.69 -13.88
C LEU A 184 21.01 -32.13 -13.20
N TYR A 185 21.00 -33.24 -12.45
CA TYR A 185 22.21 -33.85 -11.88
C TYR A 185 23.23 -34.24 -12.93
N VAL A 186 22.78 -34.83 -14.05
CA VAL A 186 23.67 -35.19 -15.17
C VAL A 186 24.25 -33.95 -15.86
N ILE A 187 23.45 -32.90 -16.03
CA ILE A 187 23.92 -31.63 -16.60
C ILE A 187 24.97 -30.97 -15.70
N ASP A 188 24.76 -30.96 -14.38
CA ASP A 188 25.69 -30.40 -13.41
C ASP A 188 26.98 -31.24 -13.27
N SER A 189 26.85 -32.56 -13.26
CA SER A 189 27.99 -33.50 -13.23
C SER A 189 28.89 -33.38 -14.47
N ARG A 190 28.35 -32.98 -15.63
CA ARG A 190 29.14 -32.67 -16.83
C ARG A 190 29.88 -31.34 -16.72
N LYS A 191 29.38 -30.39 -15.93
CA LYS A 191 29.94 -29.04 -15.80
C LYS A 191 31.14 -28.99 -14.84
N ASN A 192 31.17 -29.87 -13.83
CA ASN A 192 32.26 -29.99 -12.85
C ASN A 192 33.44 -30.89 -13.28
N LYS A 193 33.52 -31.29 -14.55
CA LYS A 193 34.65 -32.10 -15.10
C LYS A 193 35.71 -31.28 -15.85
N HIS A 194 35.73 -29.96 -15.68
CA HIS A 194 36.77 -29.07 -16.18
C HIS A 194 37.44 -28.31 -15.05
#